data_AF-A0A699JSJ5-F1
#
_entry.id   AF-A0A699JSJ5-F1
#
_cell.length_a   1.000
_cell.length_b   1.000
_cell.length_c   1.000
_cell.angle_alpha   90.00
_cell.angle_beta   90.00
_cell.angle_gamma   90.00
#
_symmetry.space_group_name_H-M   'P 1'
#
loop_
_entity.id
_entity.type
_entity.pdbx_description
1 polymer ?
#
loop_
_entity_poly.entity_id
_entity_poly.type
_entity_poly.pdbx_seq_one_letter_code
_entity_poly.pdbx_strand_id
1 'polypeptide(L)'
;ADKSFVSISLASMLNILPITLDTTYDIEMANGNLVAQVMEKKSYEKGLEDIPVVREFLEVFPKELPDLPPVHQVESQIELVPGAAPIARAPCRLAPSEIQELSNQLQELADQGFI
;
A
#
# COMPACT_ATOMS: atom_id res chain seq x y z
N ALA A 1 -3.60 -19.27 13.16
CA ALA A 1 -3.06 -18.17 12.35
C ALA A 1 -1.67 -18.60 11.89
N ASP A 2 -1.45 -18.68 10.58
CA ASP A 2 -0.18 -19.12 10.01
C ASP A 2 0.92 -18.08 10.26
N LYS A 3 1.76 -18.35 11.27
CA LYS A 3 2.98 -17.59 11.53
C LYS A 3 4.13 -18.31 10.83
N SER A 4 4.54 -17.79 9.67
CA SER A 4 5.72 -18.31 8.96
C SER A 4 6.99 -17.65 9.49
N PHE A 5 8.02 -18.46 9.75
CA PHE A 5 9.33 -17.97 10.21
C PHE A 5 10.26 -17.73 9.02
N VAL A 6 10.96 -16.59 9.02
CA VAL A 6 11.92 -16.20 7.98
C VAL A 6 13.27 -15.91 8.64
N SER A 7 14.37 -16.35 8.00
CA SER A 7 15.73 -16.10 8.50
C SER A 7 16.03 -14.60 8.60
N ILE A 8 16.71 -14.18 9.67
CA ILE A 8 17.15 -12.79 9.89
C ILE A 8 18.01 -12.29 8.71
N SER A 9 18.79 -13.17 8.07
CA SER A 9 19.58 -12.83 6.88
C SER A 9 18.69 -12.49 5.67
N LEU A 10 17.58 -13.21 5.49
CA LEU A 10 16.59 -12.94 4.43
C LEU A 10 15.79 -11.67 4.77
N ALA A 11 15.37 -11.49 6.02
CA ALA A 11 14.71 -10.26 6.49
C ALA A 11 15.58 -9.02 6.25
N SER A 12 16.88 -9.09 6.59
CA SER A 12 17.85 -8.03 6.32
C SER A 12 18.04 -7.73 4.83
N MET A 13 17.94 -8.74 3.95
CA MET A 13 18.01 -8.55 2.50
C MET A 13 16.77 -7.85 1.93
N LEU A 14 15.62 -7.98 2.59
CA LEU A 14 14.36 -7.32 2.24
C LEU A 14 14.12 -6.00 2.99
N ASN A 15 15.10 -5.51 3.76
CA ASN A 15 14.97 -4.37 4.69
C ASN A 15 13.80 -4.52 5.70
N ILE A 16 13.35 -5.75 5.94
CA ILE A 16 12.37 -6.06 6.98
C ILE A 16 13.13 -6.06 8.30
N LEU A 17 12.84 -5.08 9.16
CA LEU A 17 13.42 -5.07 10.50
C LEU A 17 12.96 -6.33 11.24
N PRO A 18 13.87 -7.22 11.70
CA PRO A 18 13.48 -8.45 12.36
C PRO A 18 12.71 -8.10 13.64
N ILE A 19 11.44 -8.48 13.67
CA ILE A 19 10.55 -8.17 14.77
C ILE A 19 10.93 -9.03 15.96
N THR A 20 11.48 -8.41 17.01
CA THR A 20 11.24 -8.89 18.37
C THR A 20 9.74 -8.60 18.64
N LEU A 21 8.81 -9.57 18.71
CA LEU A 21 7.32 -9.35 18.80
C LEU A 21 6.62 -9.45 20.20
N ASP A 22 6.41 -10.58 20.93
CA ASP A 22 5.80 -10.52 22.30
C ASP A 22 6.03 -11.67 23.35
N THR A 23 6.66 -12.81 23.04
CA THR A 23 6.44 -14.09 23.77
C THR A 23 7.53 -15.12 23.48
N THR A 24 7.77 -16.06 24.39
CA THR A 24 8.71 -17.18 24.21
C THR A 24 8.09 -18.33 23.41
N TYR A 25 8.69 -18.71 22.28
CA TYR A 25 8.32 -19.88 21.49
C TYR A 25 9.42 -20.93 21.51
N ASP A 26 9.02 -22.14 21.90
CA ASP A 26 9.87 -23.32 21.85
C ASP A 26 9.75 -23.98 20.47
N ILE A 27 10.88 -24.13 19.79
CA ILE A 27 10.98 -24.79 18.49
C ILE A 27 11.36 -26.25 18.73
N GLU A 28 10.36 -27.12 18.71
CA GLU A 28 10.53 -28.57 18.84
C GLU A 28 10.57 -29.26 17.47
N MET A 29 11.46 -30.24 17.35
CA MET A 29 11.49 -31.16 16.21
C MET A 29 10.41 -32.24 16.35
N ALA A 30 10.04 -32.89 15.26
CA ALA A 30 9.00 -33.95 15.25
C ALA A 30 9.31 -35.18 16.15
N ASN A 31 10.51 -35.29 16.70
CA ASN A 31 10.91 -36.29 17.69
C ASN A 31 10.83 -35.80 19.15
N GLY A 32 10.29 -34.59 19.40
CA GLY A 32 10.16 -33.99 20.73
C GLY A 32 11.42 -33.28 21.25
N ASN A 33 12.49 -33.17 20.45
CA ASN A 33 13.68 -32.45 20.88
C ASN A 33 13.51 -30.94 20.69
N LEU A 34 13.65 -30.16 21.77
CA LEU A 34 13.81 -28.70 21.72
C LEU A 34 15.12 -28.34 21.00
N VAL A 35 15.05 -27.45 20.01
CA VAL A 35 16.21 -26.99 19.22
C VAL A 35 16.53 -25.52 19.45
N ALA A 36 15.52 -24.67 19.67
CA ALA A 36 15.72 -23.26 19.96
C ALA A 36 14.54 -22.69 20.76
N GLN A 37 14.81 -21.60 21.49
CA GLN A 37 13.81 -20.83 22.20
C GLN A 37 13.88 -19.38 21.72
N VAL A 38 12.80 -18.88 21.11
CA VAL A 38 12.74 -17.54 20.51
C VAL A 38 11.89 -16.64 21.40
N MET A 39 12.52 -15.63 22.01
CA MET A 39 11.77 -14.52 22.61
C MET A 39 11.41 -13.51 21.53
N GLU A 40 10.15 -13.48 21.12
CA GLU A 40 9.59 -12.26 20.57
C GLU A 40 9.31 -11.24 21.74
N LYS A 41 9.38 -9.90 21.55
CA LYS A 41 9.21 -8.84 22.59
C LYS A 41 8.95 -7.44 22.00
N LYS A 42 7.82 -6.77 22.29
CA LYS A 42 7.18 -5.71 21.45
C LYS A 42 8.05 -4.60 20.88
N SER A 43 7.93 -4.36 19.57
CA SER A 43 8.28 -3.10 18.90
C SER A 43 7.10 -2.14 18.91
N TYR A 44 7.37 -0.87 19.20
CA TYR A 44 6.46 0.24 18.91
C TYR A 44 6.12 0.23 17.41
N GLU A 45 4.88 0.54 17.05
CA GLU A 45 4.48 0.67 15.64
C GLU A 45 5.30 1.79 14.99
N LYS A 46 6.29 1.40 14.19
CA LYS A 46 7.05 2.33 13.35
C LYS A 46 6.16 2.72 12.17
N GLY A 47 5.97 4.03 11.98
CA GLY A 47 5.23 4.56 10.83
C GLY A 47 5.93 4.23 9.51
N LEU A 48 5.26 4.44 8.39
CA LEU A 48 5.88 4.22 7.07
C LEU A 48 7.10 5.13 6.86
N GLU A 49 7.09 6.32 7.47
CA GLU A 49 8.19 7.28 7.59
C GLU A 49 9.48 6.75 8.26
N ASP A 50 9.42 5.57 8.89
CA ASP A 50 10.57 4.88 9.48
C ASP A 50 11.24 3.87 8.55
N ILE A 51 10.65 3.59 7.39
CA ILE A 51 11.24 2.76 6.34
C ILE A 51 12.25 3.63 5.57
N PRO A 52 13.54 3.25 5.46
CA PRO A 52 14.58 4.10 4.86
C PRO A 52 14.25 4.60 3.46
N VAL A 53 13.70 3.75 2.59
CA VAL A 53 13.29 4.14 1.24
C VAL A 53 12.07 5.08 1.23
N VAL A 54 11.08 4.89 2.11
CA VAL A 54 9.94 5.83 2.21
C VAL A 54 10.42 7.19 2.72
N ARG A 55 11.37 7.19 3.67
CA ARG A 55 12.01 8.42 4.18
C ARG A 55 12.77 9.20 3.11
N GLU A 56 13.39 8.50 2.17
CA GLU A 56 14.12 9.10 1.04
C GLU A 56 13.17 9.70 -0.01
N PHE A 57 11.91 9.26 -0.07
CA PHE A 57 10.90 9.67 -1.05
C PHE A 57 9.60 10.19 -0.41
N LEU A 58 9.65 10.85 0.76
CA LEU A 58 8.46 11.37 1.45
C LEU A 58 7.65 12.36 0.59
N GLU A 59 8.32 13.10 -0.30
CA GLU A 59 7.70 14.03 -1.25
C GLU A 59 6.88 13.32 -2.35
N VAL A 60 7.13 12.02 -2.59
CA VAL A 60 6.41 11.18 -3.56
C VAL A 60 5.21 10.48 -2.92
N PHE A 61 5.19 10.38 -1.58
CA PHE A 61 4.09 9.80 -0.80
C PHE A 61 3.49 10.81 0.19
N PRO A 62 2.99 11.97 -0.28
CA PRO A 62 2.32 12.93 0.59
C PRO A 62 1.02 12.33 1.15
N LYS A 63 0.59 12.81 2.33
CA LYS A 63 -0.67 12.36 2.96
C LYS A 63 -1.93 12.82 2.23
N GLU A 64 -1.80 13.88 1.43
CA GLU A 64 -2.83 14.51 0.62
C GLU A 64 -2.26 14.62 -0.81
N LEU A 65 -3.11 14.48 -1.84
CA LEU A 65 -2.65 14.59 -3.22
C LEU A 65 -2.31 16.06 -3.54
N PRO A 66 -1.25 16.34 -4.34
CA PRO A 66 -0.93 17.69 -4.77
C PRO A 66 -1.98 18.22 -5.76
N ASP A 67 -2.52 19.43 -5.50
CA ASP A 67 -3.69 20.04 -6.15
C ASP A 67 -3.85 19.73 -7.65
N LEU A 68 -2.83 20.01 -8.45
CA LEU A 68 -2.75 19.60 -9.85
C LEU A 68 -1.30 19.17 -10.18
N PRO A 69 -1.10 18.24 -11.14
CA PRO A 69 0.21 18.04 -11.72
C PRO A 69 0.73 19.36 -12.31
N PRO A 70 2.06 19.64 -12.23
CA PRO A 70 2.63 20.82 -12.87
C PRO A 70 2.26 20.85 -14.34
N VAL A 71 1.90 22.03 -14.87
CA VAL A 71 1.55 22.21 -16.29
C VAL A 71 2.65 21.63 -17.17
N HIS A 72 2.39 20.45 -17.73
CA HIS A 72 3.31 19.81 -18.66
C HIS A 72 3.32 20.64 -19.94
N GLN A 73 4.51 20.78 -20.54
CA GLN A 73 4.68 21.51 -21.81
C GLN A 73 3.97 20.84 -23.00
N VAL A 74 3.43 19.64 -22.79
CA VAL A 74 2.66 18.86 -23.75
C VAL A 74 1.29 18.59 -23.13
N GLU A 75 0.24 19.10 -23.77
CA GLU A 75 -1.14 18.70 -23.48
C GLU A 75 -1.34 17.24 -23.87
N SER A 76 -2.01 16.45 -23.03
CA SER A 76 -2.32 15.04 -23.31
C SER A 76 -3.35 14.90 -24.43
N GLN A 77 -2.89 14.84 -25.68
CA GLN A 77 -3.75 14.62 -26.84
C GLN A 77 -4.12 13.14 -26.98
N ILE A 78 -5.42 12.85 -27.03
CA ILE A 78 -5.95 11.50 -27.30
C ILE A 78 -6.18 11.37 -28.79
N GLU A 79 -5.20 10.82 -29.51
CA GLU A 79 -5.35 10.49 -30.93
C GLU A 79 -6.31 9.30 -31.10
N LEU A 80 -7.39 9.51 -31.86
CA LEU A 80 -8.31 8.44 -32.25
C LEU A 80 -7.85 7.78 -33.53
N VAL A 81 -7.83 6.44 -33.55
CA VAL A 81 -7.63 5.67 -34.79
C VAL A 81 -8.73 6.04 -35.79
N PRO A 82 -8.43 6.32 -37.06
CA PRO A 82 -9.44 6.70 -38.05
C PRO A 82 -10.58 5.68 -38.13
N GLY A 83 -11.82 6.17 -37.96
CA GLY A 83 -13.03 5.33 -37.93
C GLY A 83 -13.43 4.80 -36.53
N ALA A 84 -12.67 5.12 -35.47
CA ALA A 84 -13.11 4.84 -34.11
C ALA A 84 -14.35 5.67 -33.74
N ALA A 85 -15.38 5.00 -33.20
CA ALA A 85 -16.60 5.62 -32.72
C ALA A 85 -16.62 5.69 -31.18
N PRO A 86 -17.25 6.71 -30.57
CA PRO A 86 -17.42 6.78 -29.11
C PRO A 86 -18.17 5.56 -28.56
N ILE A 87 -17.66 4.99 -27.46
CA ILE A 87 -18.28 3.84 -26.80
C ILE A 87 -19.15 4.34 -25.64
N ALA A 88 -20.47 4.36 -25.82
CA ALA A 88 -21.41 4.55 -24.73
C ALA A 88 -21.68 3.21 -24.01
N ARG A 89 -21.63 3.20 -22.68
CA ARG A 89 -22.05 2.07 -21.83
C ARG A 89 -22.99 2.58 -20.74
N ALA A 90 -23.96 1.75 -20.35
CA ALA A 90 -24.82 2.07 -19.21
C ALA A 90 -23.99 2.02 -17.90
N PRO A 91 -24.27 2.90 -16.91
CA PRO A 91 -23.64 2.82 -15.60
C PRO A 91 -23.83 1.45 -14.94
N CYS A 92 -22.80 0.97 -14.24
CA CYS A 92 -22.90 -0.26 -13.47
C CYS A 92 -23.88 -0.07 -12.30
N ARG A 93 -24.58 -1.15 -11.93
CA ARG A 93 -25.36 -1.16 -10.68
C ARG A 93 -24.39 -1.30 -9.51
N LEU A 94 -24.49 -0.36 -8.58
CA LEU A 94 -23.74 -0.30 -7.34
C LEU A 94 -24.72 -0.34 -6.15
N ALA A 95 -24.28 -0.83 -5.00
CA ALA A 95 -25.02 -0.76 -3.75
C ALA A 95 -25.12 0.69 -3.24
N PRO A 96 -26.10 1.04 -2.40
CA PRO A 96 -26.27 2.41 -1.90
C PRO A 96 -25.01 2.98 -1.22
N SER A 97 -24.25 2.14 -0.49
CA SER A 97 -22.99 2.54 0.14
C SER A 97 -21.89 2.84 -0.88
N GLU A 98 -21.82 2.07 -1.96
CA GLU A 98 -20.83 2.26 -3.04
C GLU A 98 -21.12 3.53 -3.86
N ILE A 99 -22.41 3.84 -4.09
CA ILE A 99 -22.81 5.10 -4.74
C ILE A 99 -22.49 6.30 -3.85
N GLN A 100 -22.72 6.20 -2.53
CA GLN A 100 -22.39 7.28 -1.61
C GLN A 100 -20.88 7.54 -1.57
N GLU A 101 -20.08 6.48 -1.46
CA GLU A 101 -18.61 6.56 -1.48
C GLU A 101 -18.10 7.18 -2.78
N LEU A 102 -18.59 6.69 -3.94
CA LEU A 102 -18.24 7.26 -5.25
C LEU A 102 -18.62 8.74 -5.36
N SER A 103 -19.78 9.14 -4.80
CA SER A 103 -20.23 10.54 -4.82
C SER A 103 -19.32 11.45 -3.98
N ASN A 104 -18.83 10.95 -2.83
CA ASN A 104 -17.88 11.68 -1.99
C ASN A 104 -16.55 11.87 -2.74
N GLN A 105 -16.00 10.80 -3.30
CA GLN A 105 -14.74 10.84 -4.06
C GLN A 105 -14.81 11.77 -5.27
N LEU A 106 -15.94 11.78 -6.00
CA LEU A 106 -16.15 12.70 -7.10
C LEU A 106 -16.25 14.17 -6.64
N GLN A 107 -16.83 14.45 -5.48
CA GLN A 107 -16.86 15.80 -4.92
C GLN A 107 -15.46 16.26 -4.51
N GLU A 108 -14.68 15.42 -3.83
CA GLU A 108 -13.29 15.72 -3.45
C GLU A 108 -12.42 16.04 -4.68
N LEU A 109 -12.52 15.25 -5.75
CA LEU A 109 -11.79 15.49 -7.00
C LEU A 109 -12.22 16.78 -7.72
N ALA A 110 -13.50 17.13 -7.66
CA ALA A 110 -14.03 18.38 -8.25
C ALA A 110 -13.59 19.61 -7.44
N ASP A 111 -13.61 19.52 -6.11
CA ASP A 111 -13.17 20.60 -5.20
C ASP A 111 -11.65 20.86 -5.33
N GLN A 112 -10.87 19.83 -5.68
CA GLN A 112 -9.44 19.91 -6.03
C GLN A 112 -9.18 20.36 -7.47
N GLY A 113 -10.19 20.40 -8.34
CA GLY A 113 -10.07 20.83 -9.74
C GLY A 113 -9.49 19.79 -10.70
N PHE A 114 -9.54 18.50 -10.35
CA PHE A 114 -9.10 17.40 -11.23
C PHE A 114 -10.13 17.04 -12.31
N ILE A 115 -11.42 17.36 -12.12
CA ILE A 115 -12.55 17.00 -13.00
C ILE A 115 -13.55 18.15 -13.20
#